data_AF-A0A8H7L1J4-F1
#
_entry.id   AF-A0A8H7L1J4-F1
#
_cell.length_a   1.000
_cell.length_b   1.000
_cell.length_c   1.000
_cell.angle_alpha   90.00
_cell.angle_beta   90.00
_cell.angle_gamma   90.00
#
_symmetry.space_group_name_H-M   'P 1'
#
loop_
_entity.id
_entity.type
_entity.pdbx_description
1 polymer ?
#
loop_
_entity_poly.entity_id
_entity_poly.type
_entity_poly.pdbx_seq_one_letter_code
_entity_poly.pdbx_strand_id
1 'polypeptide(L)'
;MKRDAISRFTLDSASEFLFGRDVRSLSTGLSYPHCGSDSKVSPAEAFSRAVSKSQEALVQRTRSGSRAPILRDAVEKQKVRPVHIDDEKIVEEETLLDHLLKLTTDETVLRDEILNILVAGRDTTASTLTFVVYFLAINPKVLARLREEVLDKVGPSARPSYDNIREMKYLRAVINGPRICLGQQFAYNEMSFFLIRLLQEFSSISLDPDAQPPETRPPVSWGGGVGRKSIEKLWPKMHLTMYAYGGLWLGMASKTRVSTPNAIPPLPTFSQAVISRGHVYASGNIGCTEDYKIVEGGVKVQTRAALDNLSLVLKAAGSGPEHIVKVNVYLSHMERDFKFMNEVYTKRLLKFFKPGMMPARTCVGVAALPMGADVEIECMAELPGSAIVAKL
;
A
#
# COMPACT_ATOMS: atom_id res chain seq x y z
N MET A 1 0.15 -0.56 7.07
CA MET A 1 0.28 0.90 6.83
C MET A 1 -0.14 1.63 8.10
N LYS A 2 0.75 2.36 8.81
CA LYS A 2 0.35 3.15 9.99
C LYS A 2 -0.60 4.28 9.57
N ARG A 3 -1.35 4.82 10.55
CA ARG A 3 -2.20 6.04 10.54
C ARG A 3 -1.66 7.24 9.72
N ASP A 4 -0.37 7.23 9.43
CA ASP A 4 0.36 8.35 8.84
C ASP A 4 0.25 8.46 7.33
N ALA A 5 0.22 7.36 6.58
CA ALA A 5 0.46 7.49 5.13
C ALA A 5 -0.72 8.12 4.36
N ILE A 6 -1.97 7.81 4.72
CA ILE A 6 -3.14 8.49 4.15
C ILE A 6 -3.16 9.97 4.59
N SER A 7 -2.91 10.26 5.87
CA SER A 7 -2.93 11.64 6.37
C SER A 7 -1.80 12.51 5.82
N ARG A 8 -0.59 11.93 5.65
CA ARG A 8 0.57 12.56 5.00
C ARG A 8 0.31 12.81 3.53
N PHE A 9 -0.24 11.83 2.80
CA PHE A 9 -0.67 12.01 1.42
C PHE A 9 -1.64 13.19 1.28
N THR A 10 -2.70 13.23 2.10
CA THR A 10 -3.67 14.34 2.04
C THR A 10 -3.08 15.69 2.46
N LEU A 11 -2.05 15.68 3.31
CA LEU A 11 -1.36 16.91 3.70
C LEU A 11 -0.50 17.44 2.56
N ASP A 12 0.26 16.55 1.92
CA ASP A 12 1.13 16.84 0.78
C ASP A 12 0.30 17.38 -0.38
N SER A 13 -0.75 16.66 -0.78
CA SER A 13 -1.67 17.06 -1.86
C SER A 13 -2.43 18.37 -1.54
N ALA A 14 -2.92 18.55 -0.31
CA ALA A 14 -3.58 19.81 0.06
C ALA A 14 -2.59 20.99 0.08
N SER A 15 -1.36 20.79 0.52
CA SER A 15 -0.33 21.84 0.54
C SER A 15 0.11 22.24 -0.87
N GLU A 16 0.24 21.28 -1.79
CA GLU A 16 0.54 21.55 -3.19
C GLU A 16 -0.59 22.37 -3.84
N PHE A 17 -1.85 21.99 -3.60
CA PHE A 17 -3.00 22.73 -4.13
C PHE A 17 -3.10 24.16 -3.56
N LEU A 18 -2.86 24.33 -2.26
CA LEU A 18 -3.04 25.62 -1.59
C LEU A 18 -1.88 26.59 -1.83
N PHE A 19 -0.66 26.08 -1.84
CA PHE A 19 0.56 26.90 -1.80
C PHE A 19 1.45 26.71 -3.04
N GLY A 20 1.06 25.85 -3.98
CA GLY A 20 1.92 25.46 -5.11
C GLY A 20 3.17 24.67 -4.70
N ARG A 21 3.25 24.24 -3.43
CA ARG A 21 4.41 23.52 -2.86
C ARG A 21 3.98 22.41 -1.91
N ASP A 22 4.44 21.21 -2.21
CA ASP A 22 4.31 20.04 -1.35
C ASP A 22 5.27 20.14 -0.14
N VAL A 23 4.74 19.89 1.07
CA VAL A 23 5.52 19.80 2.32
C VAL A 23 6.33 18.51 2.46
N ARG A 24 6.17 17.56 1.52
CA ARG A 24 6.90 16.29 1.38
C ARG A 24 6.87 15.47 2.67
N SER A 25 5.74 15.44 3.37
CA SER A 25 5.60 14.66 4.59
C SER A 25 5.74 13.15 4.31
N LEU A 26 5.37 12.69 3.11
CA LEU A 26 5.59 11.31 2.65
C LEU A 26 7.06 10.95 2.39
N SER A 27 7.96 11.92 2.17
CA SER A 27 9.39 11.61 1.93
C SER A 27 10.14 11.25 3.21
N THR A 28 9.50 11.40 4.37
CA THR A 28 10.05 10.98 5.66
C THR A 28 9.64 9.53 5.96
N GLY A 29 10.60 8.71 6.41
CA GLY A 29 10.35 7.28 6.67
C GLY A 29 9.19 7.05 7.66
N LEU A 30 8.43 5.97 7.46
CA LEU A 30 7.37 5.56 8.39
C LEU A 30 7.99 4.80 9.58
N SER A 31 8.00 5.39 10.77
CA SER A 31 8.54 4.74 11.98
C SER A 31 7.75 3.48 12.36
N TYR A 32 8.42 2.37 12.72
CA TYR A 32 7.79 1.10 13.13
C TYR A 32 7.33 1.10 14.62
N PRO A 33 6.41 0.21 15.05
CA PRO A 33 5.80 0.26 16.40
C PRO A 33 6.72 -0.10 17.58
N HIS A 34 7.78 -0.89 17.37
CA HIS A 34 8.62 -1.40 18.47
C HIS A 34 10.00 -0.73 18.60
N CYS A 35 10.30 0.30 17.81
CA CYS A 35 11.50 1.11 18.05
C CYS A 35 11.16 2.21 19.05
N GLY A 36 11.88 2.19 20.18
CA GLY A 36 11.81 3.17 21.25
C GLY A 36 12.05 4.61 20.79
N SER A 37 11.69 5.50 21.70
CA SER A 37 11.90 6.95 21.67
C SER A 37 13.28 7.35 21.14
N ASP A 38 13.27 8.25 20.13
CA ASP A 38 14.32 9.23 19.75
C ASP A 38 14.58 9.37 18.24
N SER A 39 13.55 9.24 17.40
CA SER A 39 13.62 9.86 16.07
C SER A 39 13.37 11.37 16.21
N LYS A 40 14.36 12.22 15.91
CA LYS A 40 14.17 13.67 15.72
C LYS A 40 12.93 13.88 14.85
N VAL A 41 11.88 14.47 15.44
CA VAL A 41 10.61 14.71 14.73
C VAL A 41 10.92 15.62 13.55
N SER A 42 10.62 15.16 12.33
CA SER A 42 10.86 15.97 11.14
C SER A 42 10.01 17.25 11.18
N PRO A 43 10.40 18.34 10.51
CA PRO A 43 9.58 19.56 10.44
C PRO A 43 8.15 19.27 9.93
N ALA A 44 8.00 18.37 8.96
CA ALA A 44 6.71 17.94 8.43
C ALA A 44 5.86 17.17 9.46
N GLU A 45 6.48 16.28 10.24
CA GLU A 45 5.79 15.60 11.33
C GLU A 45 5.40 16.56 12.45
N ALA A 46 6.27 17.51 12.80
CA ALA A 46 5.98 18.53 13.79
C ALA A 46 4.79 19.40 13.36
N PHE A 47 4.76 19.80 12.09
CA PHE A 47 3.64 20.53 11.49
C PHE A 47 2.34 19.72 11.52
N SER A 48 2.38 18.45 11.08
CA SER A 48 1.22 17.55 11.12
C SER A 48 0.65 17.37 12.54
N ARG A 49 1.51 17.19 13.54
CA ARG A 49 1.13 17.11 14.97
C ARG A 49 0.56 18.43 15.48
N ALA A 50 1.16 19.56 15.11
CA ALA A 50 0.69 20.89 15.51
C ALA A 50 -0.71 21.16 14.96
N VAL A 51 -0.96 20.90 13.68
CA VAL A 51 -2.29 21.03 13.06
C VAL A 51 -3.32 20.14 13.76
N SER A 52 -2.96 18.90 14.08
CA SER A 52 -3.86 17.97 14.79
C SER A 52 -4.22 18.48 16.19
N LYS A 53 -3.23 19.00 16.96
CA LYS A 53 -3.45 19.60 18.28
C LYS A 53 -4.32 20.86 18.20
N SER A 54 -4.10 21.71 17.19
CA SER A 54 -4.90 22.91 16.97
C SER A 54 -6.37 22.56 16.71
N GLN A 55 -6.64 21.49 15.95
CA GLN A 55 -8.00 20.99 15.72
C GLN A 55 -8.65 20.47 17.02
N GLU A 56 -7.94 19.69 17.83
CA GLU A 56 -8.43 19.24 19.13
C GLU A 56 -8.82 20.42 20.03
N ALA A 57 -7.97 21.46 20.08
CA ALA A 57 -8.24 22.68 20.83
C ALA A 57 -9.46 23.47 20.29
N LEU A 58 -9.59 23.60 18.97
CA LEU A 58 -10.72 24.29 18.33
C LEU A 58 -12.06 23.61 18.64
N VAL A 59 -12.08 22.28 18.62
CA VAL A 59 -13.27 21.47 18.95
C VAL A 59 -13.65 21.65 20.42
N GLN A 60 -12.67 21.62 21.33
CA GLN A 60 -12.91 21.85 22.76
C GLN A 60 -13.46 23.25 23.01
N ARG A 61 -12.93 24.28 22.33
CA ARG A 61 -13.44 25.66 22.41
C ARG A 61 -14.88 25.77 21.92
N THR A 62 -15.22 25.04 20.85
CA THR A 62 -16.56 24.99 20.28
C THR A 62 -17.57 24.30 21.21
N ARG A 63 -17.12 23.31 21.99
CA ARG A 63 -17.94 22.56 22.95
C ARG A 63 -18.09 23.25 24.32
N SER A 64 -17.10 24.04 24.74
CA SER A 64 -17.03 24.67 26.06
C SER A 64 -17.38 26.16 26.08
N GLY A 65 -17.56 26.82 24.92
CA GLY A 65 -17.80 28.26 24.83
C GLY A 65 -19.26 28.66 24.56
N SER A 66 -19.81 29.53 25.41
CA SER A 66 -21.12 30.19 25.22
C SER A 66 -21.11 31.08 23.97
N ARG A 67 -21.88 30.73 22.93
CA ARG A 67 -21.85 31.34 21.57
C ARG A 67 -22.65 32.65 21.41
N ALA A 68 -22.73 33.50 22.42
CA ALA A 68 -23.64 34.66 22.37
C ALA A 68 -23.05 35.98 21.81
N PRO A 69 -21.80 36.41 22.13
CA PRO A 69 -21.38 37.78 21.78
C PRO A 69 -20.77 37.94 20.38
N ILE A 70 -19.88 37.03 19.98
CA ILE A 70 -19.03 37.20 18.78
C ILE A 70 -19.83 37.09 17.47
N LEU A 71 -20.88 36.27 17.45
CA LEU A 71 -21.76 36.11 16.29
C LEU A 71 -22.64 37.34 16.02
N ARG A 72 -23.00 38.11 17.07
CA ARG A 72 -23.77 39.35 16.89
C ARG A 72 -22.90 40.45 16.29
N ASP A 73 -21.67 40.61 16.77
CA ASP A 73 -20.71 41.60 16.26
C ASP A 73 -20.28 41.32 14.81
N ALA A 74 -20.18 40.05 14.41
CA ALA A 74 -19.83 39.66 13.05
C ALA A 74 -20.97 39.92 12.05
N VAL A 75 -22.24 39.68 12.45
CA VAL A 75 -23.42 39.95 11.62
C VAL A 75 -23.67 41.46 11.45
N GLU A 76 -23.34 42.28 12.44
CA GLU A 76 -23.43 43.74 12.31
C GLU A 76 -22.39 44.33 11.35
N LYS A 77 -21.20 43.73 11.24
CA LYS A 77 -20.14 44.18 10.31
C LYS A 77 -20.41 43.79 8.84
N GLN A 78 -21.27 42.80 8.57
CA GLN A 78 -21.53 42.32 7.21
C GLN A 78 -22.58 43.15 6.44
N LYS A 79 -23.08 44.27 7.00
CA LYS A 79 -24.01 45.20 6.31
C LYS A 79 -23.35 46.08 5.23
N VAL A 80 -22.09 45.84 4.86
CA VAL A 80 -21.42 46.62 3.81
C VAL A 80 -20.82 45.72 2.73
N ARG A 81 -21.43 45.83 1.54
CA ARG A 81 -21.07 45.39 0.18
C ARG A 81 -21.22 43.89 -0.15
N PRO A 82 -22.15 43.54 -1.06
CA PRO A 82 -22.10 42.28 -1.75
C PRO A 82 -20.95 42.33 -2.77
N VAL A 83 -19.99 41.41 -2.66
CA VAL A 83 -19.02 41.14 -3.71
C VAL A 83 -19.69 40.17 -4.69
N HIS A 84 -19.90 40.62 -5.93
CA HIS A 84 -20.27 39.74 -7.03
C HIS A 84 -19.00 38.99 -7.45
N ILE A 85 -19.03 37.66 -7.38
CA ILE A 85 -17.98 36.83 -7.95
C ILE A 85 -18.47 36.51 -9.36
N ASP A 86 -17.91 37.19 -10.35
CA ASP A 86 -18.08 36.80 -11.74
C ASP A 86 -17.32 35.48 -11.97
N ASP A 87 -17.96 34.53 -12.65
CA ASP A 87 -17.37 33.26 -13.10
C ASP A 87 -16.31 33.52 -14.19
N GLU A 88 -15.18 34.16 -13.84
CA GLU A 88 -14.03 34.23 -14.73
C GLU A 88 -13.18 32.95 -14.63
N LYS A 89 -12.73 32.48 -15.80
CA LYS A 89 -11.93 31.26 -15.97
C LYS A 89 -10.69 31.29 -15.07
N ILE A 90 -10.59 30.30 -14.19
CA ILE A 90 -9.38 29.98 -13.43
C ILE A 90 -8.24 29.76 -14.43
N VAL A 91 -7.21 30.60 -14.37
CA VAL A 91 -5.97 30.43 -15.13
C VAL A 91 -5.19 29.29 -14.47
N GLU A 92 -4.79 28.27 -15.23
CA GLU A 92 -4.21 27.00 -14.73
C GLU A 92 -2.91 27.14 -13.89
N GLU A 93 -2.34 28.34 -13.77
CA GLU A 93 -1.07 28.58 -13.05
C GLU A 93 -1.22 29.38 -11.73
N GLU A 94 -2.42 29.83 -11.36
CA GLU A 94 -2.61 30.58 -10.10
C GLU A 94 -3.01 29.64 -8.94
N THR A 95 -2.31 29.75 -7.81
CA THR A 95 -2.65 28.99 -6.61
C THR A 95 -3.88 29.58 -5.91
N LEU A 96 -4.52 28.81 -5.04
CA LEU A 96 -5.61 29.35 -4.23
C LEU A 96 -5.14 30.51 -3.33
N LEU A 97 -3.88 30.47 -2.88
CA LEU A 97 -3.27 31.57 -2.14
C LEU A 97 -3.16 32.85 -3.00
N ASP A 98 -2.78 32.72 -4.27
CA ASP A 98 -2.70 33.87 -5.18
C ASP A 98 -4.08 34.53 -5.37
N HIS A 99 -5.14 33.72 -5.45
CA HIS A 99 -6.51 34.24 -5.47
C HIS A 99 -6.90 34.93 -4.16
N LEU A 100 -6.53 34.39 -3.00
CA LEU A 100 -6.83 35.01 -1.70
C LEU A 100 -6.08 36.35 -1.52
N LEU A 101 -4.83 36.42 -1.98
CA LEU A 101 -4.01 37.64 -1.94
C LEU A 101 -4.57 38.76 -2.82
N LYS A 102 -5.33 38.42 -3.89
CA LYS A 102 -6.07 39.41 -4.69
C LYS A 102 -7.28 39.99 -3.95
N LEU A 103 -7.81 39.28 -2.96
CA LEU A 103 -9.02 39.66 -2.23
C LEU A 103 -8.72 40.39 -0.91
N THR A 104 -7.60 40.08 -0.24
CA THR A 104 -7.22 40.69 1.02
C THR A 104 -5.70 40.65 1.25
N THR A 105 -5.19 41.66 1.94
CA THR A 105 -3.79 41.75 2.39
C THR A 105 -3.64 41.62 3.91
N ASP A 106 -4.75 41.43 4.64
CA ASP A 106 -4.72 41.22 6.09
C ASP A 106 -4.18 39.83 6.42
N GLU A 107 -3.00 39.80 7.06
CA GLU A 107 -2.29 38.56 7.41
C GLU A 107 -3.09 37.65 8.34
N THR A 108 -3.92 38.20 9.24
CA THR A 108 -4.74 37.39 10.15
C THR A 108 -5.86 36.71 9.38
N VAL A 109 -6.53 37.45 8.49
CA VAL A 109 -7.59 36.90 7.64
C VAL A 109 -7.01 35.85 6.68
N LEU A 110 -5.88 36.14 6.04
CA LEU A 110 -5.20 35.19 5.16
C LEU A 110 -4.84 33.91 5.92
N ARG A 111 -4.23 34.03 7.10
CA ARG A 111 -3.84 32.88 7.92
C ARG A 111 -5.05 32.04 8.34
N ASP A 112 -6.14 32.68 8.76
CA ASP A 112 -7.34 31.99 9.20
C ASP A 112 -8.05 31.28 8.04
N GLU A 113 -8.18 31.94 6.87
CA GLU A 113 -8.77 31.34 5.67
C GLU A 113 -7.94 30.16 5.14
N ILE A 114 -6.61 30.31 5.08
CA ILE A 114 -5.69 29.23 4.70
C ILE A 114 -5.83 28.03 5.64
N LEU A 115 -5.86 28.27 6.96
CA LEU A 115 -6.02 27.21 7.95
C LEU A 115 -7.37 26.51 7.83
N ASN A 116 -8.44 27.27 7.61
CA ASN A 116 -9.78 26.72 7.42
C ASN A 116 -9.85 25.78 6.21
N ILE A 117 -9.27 26.19 5.07
CA ILE A 117 -9.29 25.39 3.84
C ILE A 117 -8.36 24.17 3.97
N LEU A 118 -7.17 24.33 4.57
CA LEU A 118 -6.25 23.22 4.82
C LEU A 118 -6.88 22.15 5.73
N VAL A 119 -7.59 22.57 6.78
CA VAL A 119 -8.31 21.66 7.67
C VAL A 119 -9.45 20.96 6.94
N ALA A 120 -10.22 21.69 6.12
CA ALA A 120 -11.33 21.14 5.36
C ALA A 120 -10.87 20.08 4.34
N GLY A 121 -9.81 20.37 3.58
CA GLY A 121 -9.28 19.48 2.54
C GLY A 121 -8.54 18.26 3.07
N ARG A 122 -7.83 18.39 4.20
CA ARG A 122 -7.03 17.30 4.76
C ARG A 122 -7.87 16.27 5.53
N ASP A 123 -8.61 16.72 6.54
CA ASP A 123 -9.18 15.82 7.55
C ASP A 123 -10.35 15.00 6.99
N THR A 124 -11.21 15.64 6.19
CA THR A 124 -12.38 14.98 5.59
C THR A 124 -11.97 13.95 4.52
N THR A 125 -10.99 14.28 3.69
CA THR A 125 -10.44 13.38 2.66
C THR A 125 -9.71 12.21 3.29
N ALA A 126 -8.84 12.45 4.28
CA ALA A 126 -8.10 11.39 4.97
C ALA A 126 -9.03 10.43 5.73
N SER A 127 -10.06 10.98 6.39
CA SER A 127 -11.08 10.18 7.06
C SER A 127 -11.84 9.30 6.06
N THR A 128 -12.31 9.89 4.96
CA THR A 128 -13.03 9.15 3.91
C THR A 128 -12.19 8.01 3.34
N LEU A 129 -10.94 8.27 2.96
CA LEU A 129 -10.02 7.24 2.48
C LEU A 129 -9.80 6.13 3.51
N THR A 130 -9.63 6.49 4.79
CA THR A 130 -9.46 5.52 5.87
C THR A 130 -10.67 4.58 5.96
N PHE A 131 -11.89 5.11 5.92
CA PHE A 131 -13.10 4.28 5.98
C PHE A 131 -13.31 3.48 4.70
N VAL A 132 -13.05 4.05 3.51
CA VAL A 132 -13.10 3.30 2.25
C VAL A 132 -12.16 2.11 2.29
N VAL A 133 -10.89 2.31 2.66
CA VAL A 133 -9.90 1.22 2.75
C VAL A 133 -10.31 0.18 3.81
N TYR A 134 -10.87 0.61 4.94
CA TYR A 134 -11.44 -0.31 5.92
C TYR A 134 -12.57 -1.16 5.33
N PHE A 135 -13.51 -0.54 4.63
CA PHE A 135 -14.62 -1.25 3.99
C PHE A 135 -14.13 -2.20 2.89
N LEU A 136 -13.11 -1.82 2.13
CA LEU A 136 -12.47 -2.72 1.15
C LEU A 136 -11.81 -3.91 1.84
N ALA A 137 -11.17 -3.72 3.00
CA ALA A 137 -10.52 -4.78 3.77
C ALA A 137 -11.52 -5.82 4.33
N ILE A 138 -12.71 -5.38 4.74
CA ILE A 138 -13.76 -6.30 5.26
C ILE A 138 -14.71 -6.82 4.17
N ASN A 139 -14.64 -6.29 2.95
CA ASN A 139 -15.44 -6.72 1.79
C ASN A 139 -14.56 -7.08 0.58
N PRO A 140 -13.89 -8.25 0.58
CA PRO A 140 -12.97 -8.65 -0.51
C PRO A 140 -13.61 -8.67 -1.90
N LYS A 141 -14.92 -8.96 -2.00
CA LYS A 141 -15.67 -8.93 -3.26
C LYS A 141 -15.76 -7.52 -3.87
N VAL A 142 -15.95 -6.51 -3.03
CA VAL A 142 -16.01 -5.10 -3.46
C VAL A 142 -14.63 -4.65 -3.91
N LEU A 143 -13.58 -5.03 -3.17
CA LEU A 143 -12.18 -4.79 -3.54
C LEU A 143 -11.84 -5.40 -4.89
N ALA A 144 -12.15 -6.69 -5.10
CA ALA A 144 -11.85 -7.39 -6.35
C ALA A 144 -12.52 -6.70 -7.55
N ARG A 145 -13.81 -6.37 -7.44
CA ARG A 145 -14.55 -5.68 -8.49
C ARG A 145 -14.02 -4.26 -8.76
N LEU A 146 -13.64 -3.52 -7.73
CA LEU A 146 -13.06 -2.18 -7.90
C LEU A 146 -11.69 -2.27 -8.57
N ARG A 147 -10.86 -3.23 -8.15
CA ARG A 147 -9.55 -3.47 -8.76
C ARG A 147 -9.69 -3.90 -10.23
N GLU A 148 -10.69 -4.69 -10.57
CA GLU A 148 -10.97 -5.05 -11.97
C GLU A 148 -11.26 -3.81 -12.83
N GLU A 149 -12.13 -2.90 -12.37
CA GLU A 149 -12.40 -1.64 -13.09
C GLU A 149 -11.12 -0.76 -13.21
N VAL A 150 -10.30 -0.71 -12.16
CA VAL A 150 -9.00 0.01 -12.19
C VAL A 150 -8.08 -0.56 -13.27
N LEU A 151 -7.93 -1.87 -13.31
CA LEU A 151 -7.03 -2.54 -14.25
C LEU A 151 -7.55 -2.49 -15.69
N ASP A 152 -8.87 -2.52 -15.89
CA ASP A 152 -9.49 -2.35 -17.20
C ASP A 152 -9.32 -0.93 -17.76
N LYS A 153 -9.59 0.09 -16.93
CA LYS A 153 -9.61 1.50 -17.37
C LYS A 153 -8.26 2.19 -17.39
N VAL A 154 -7.36 1.83 -16.48
CA VAL A 154 -6.05 2.49 -16.33
C VAL A 154 -4.91 1.53 -16.67
N GLY A 155 -5.10 0.23 -16.50
CA GLY A 155 -4.02 -0.75 -16.61
C GLY A 155 -3.23 -0.93 -15.31
N PRO A 156 -2.24 -1.83 -15.31
CA PRO A 156 -1.57 -2.28 -14.09
C PRO A 156 -0.58 -1.26 -13.49
N SER A 157 -0.05 -0.33 -14.30
CA SER A 157 1.02 0.58 -13.87
C SER A 157 0.87 2.01 -14.36
N ALA A 158 0.00 2.27 -15.35
CA ALA A 158 -0.15 3.60 -15.93
C ALA A 158 -0.70 4.60 -14.89
N ARG A 159 -0.35 5.86 -15.07
CA ARG A 159 -0.88 6.97 -14.26
C ARG A 159 -2.32 7.25 -14.71
N PRO A 160 -3.30 7.32 -13.79
CA PRO A 160 -4.68 7.64 -14.17
C PRO A 160 -4.79 9.08 -14.69
N SER A 161 -5.53 9.25 -15.78
CA SER A 161 -5.96 10.56 -16.30
C SER A 161 -7.33 10.96 -15.73
N TYR A 162 -7.69 12.24 -15.89
CA TYR A 162 -9.03 12.73 -15.55
C TYR A 162 -10.13 12.00 -16.33
N ASP A 163 -9.89 11.68 -17.60
CA ASP A 163 -10.84 10.93 -18.42
C ASP A 163 -11.02 9.50 -17.91
N ASN A 164 -9.94 8.83 -17.51
CA ASN A 164 -10.05 7.50 -16.91
C ASN A 164 -10.94 7.56 -15.66
N ILE A 165 -10.64 8.49 -14.74
CA ILE A 165 -11.39 8.65 -13.48
C ILE A 165 -12.87 8.98 -13.74
N ARG A 166 -13.15 9.79 -14.77
CA ARG A 166 -14.52 10.17 -15.15
C ARG A 166 -15.37 8.98 -15.60
N GLU A 167 -14.75 8.01 -16.27
CA GLU A 167 -15.43 6.80 -16.77
C GLU A 167 -15.62 5.70 -15.73
N MET A 168 -14.88 5.73 -14.62
CA MET A 168 -14.92 4.72 -13.56
C MET A 168 -16.16 4.89 -12.66
N LYS A 169 -17.29 4.34 -13.13
CA LYS A 169 -18.59 4.44 -12.44
C LYS A 169 -18.61 3.69 -11.12
N TYR A 170 -17.89 2.57 -11.00
CA TYR A 170 -17.86 1.78 -9.78
C TYR A 170 -16.96 2.42 -8.71
N LEU A 171 -15.80 2.96 -9.09
CA LEU A 171 -15.00 3.83 -8.23
C LEU A 171 -15.85 4.99 -7.71
N ARG A 172 -16.58 5.67 -8.60
CA ARG A 172 -17.51 6.74 -8.20
C ARG A 172 -18.50 6.24 -7.16
N ALA A 173 -19.11 5.07 -7.35
CA ALA A 173 -20.07 4.51 -6.41
C ALA A 173 -19.44 4.15 -5.04
N VAL A 174 -18.17 3.72 -5.02
CA VAL A 174 -17.43 3.40 -3.79
C VAL A 174 -17.12 4.66 -2.98
N ILE A 175 -16.78 5.77 -3.64
CA ILE A 175 -16.43 7.03 -2.98
C ILE A 175 -17.57 8.07 -3.01
N ASN A 176 -18.76 7.70 -3.49
CA ASN A 176 -19.90 8.61 -3.56
C ASN A 176 -20.39 8.91 -2.14
N GLY A 177 -20.19 10.14 -1.67
CA GLY A 177 -20.39 10.47 -0.27
C GLY A 177 -20.09 11.92 0.12
N PRO A 178 -19.16 12.66 -0.55
CA PRO A 178 -18.98 14.07 -0.24
C PRO A 178 -20.26 14.85 -0.54
N ARG A 179 -20.75 15.61 0.45
CA ARG A 179 -21.78 16.64 0.21
C ARG A 179 -21.22 17.68 -0.75
N ILE A 180 -22.08 18.28 -1.57
CA ILE A 180 -21.69 19.33 -2.52
C ILE A 180 -20.99 20.45 -1.75
N CYS A 181 -19.70 20.65 -2.04
CA CYS A 181 -18.87 21.70 -1.47
C CYS A 181 -17.84 22.16 -2.50
N LEU A 182 -17.24 23.34 -2.27
CA LEU A 182 -16.28 23.96 -3.20
C LEU A 182 -15.09 23.03 -3.51
N GLY A 183 -14.62 22.26 -2.53
CA GLY A 183 -13.50 21.33 -2.67
C GLY A 183 -13.87 19.92 -3.17
N GLN A 184 -15.12 19.65 -3.55
CA GLN A 184 -15.58 18.30 -3.85
C GLN A 184 -14.79 17.65 -5.00
N GLN A 185 -14.58 18.37 -6.11
CA GLN A 185 -13.89 17.84 -7.27
C GLN A 185 -12.42 17.54 -6.97
N PHE A 186 -11.77 18.43 -6.22
CA PHE A 186 -10.40 18.24 -5.76
C PHE A 186 -10.29 16.97 -4.90
N ALA A 187 -11.09 16.85 -3.85
CA ALA A 187 -11.09 15.69 -2.97
C ALA A 187 -11.42 14.39 -3.73
N TYR A 188 -12.39 14.43 -4.65
CA TYR A 188 -12.73 13.26 -5.47
C TYR A 188 -11.55 12.79 -6.33
N ASN A 189 -10.83 13.71 -6.98
CA ASN A 189 -9.67 13.37 -7.80
C ASN A 189 -8.52 12.84 -6.95
N GLU A 190 -8.25 13.46 -5.80
CA GLU A 190 -7.21 13.05 -4.87
C GLU A 190 -7.46 11.62 -4.34
N MET A 191 -8.68 11.35 -3.89
CA MET A 191 -9.07 10.01 -3.42
C MET A 191 -9.04 8.98 -4.53
N SER A 192 -9.52 9.34 -5.73
CA SER A 192 -9.51 8.46 -6.90
C SER A 192 -8.10 8.05 -7.28
N PHE A 193 -7.18 9.04 -7.35
CA PHE A 193 -5.78 8.79 -7.64
C PHE A 193 -5.16 7.84 -6.60
N PHE A 194 -5.36 8.12 -5.31
CA PHE A 194 -4.85 7.28 -4.23
C PHE A 194 -5.34 5.84 -4.34
N LEU A 195 -6.66 5.65 -4.49
CA LEU A 195 -7.26 4.32 -4.56
C LEU A 195 -6.82 3.55 -5.81
N ILE A 196 -6.71 4.23 -6.95
CA ILE A 196 -6.20 3.61 -8.19
C ILE A 196 -4.77 3.11 -7.98
N ARG A 197 -3.87 3.94 -7.45
CA ARG A 197 -2.48 3.53 -7.20
C ARG A 197 -2.39 2.41 -6.17
N LEU A 198 -3.19 2.48 -5.11
CA LEU A 198 -3.28 1.43 -4.08
C LEU A 198 -3.73 0.10 -4.68
N LEU A 199 -4.74 0.12 -5.55
CA LEU A 199 -5.32 -1.05 -6.19
C LEU A 199 -4.61 -1.48 -7.47
N GLN A 200 -3.63 -0.73 -7.97
CA GLN A 200 -2.64 -1.22 -8.92
C GLN A 200 -1.59 -2.05 -8.17
N GLU A 201 -1.08 -1.51 -7.06
CA GLU A 201 -0.01 -2.13 -6.25
C GLU A 201 -0.47 -3.38 -5.49
N PHE A 202 -1.59 -3.31 -4.77
CA PHE A 202 -2.00 -4.35 -3.83
C PHE A 202 -3.22 -5.13 -4.31
N SER A 203 -3.05 -6.44 -4.46
CA SER A 203 -4.09 -7.36 -4.94
C SER A 203 -5.08 -7.77 -3.85
N SER A 204 -4.68 -7.62 -2.58
CA SER A 204 -5.54 -7.87 -1.42
C SER A 204 -5.19 -6.92 -0.28
N ILE A 205 -6.21 -6.55 0.49
CA ILE A 205 -6.11 -5.73 1.69
C ILE A 205 -6.89 -6.46 2.79
N SER A 206 -6.30 -6.58 3.97
CA SER A 206 -6.89 -7.25 5.14
C SER A 206 -6.52 -6.49 6.41
N LEU A 207 -7.35 -6.59 7.45
CA LEU A 207 -7.02 -6.03 8.76
C LEU A 207 -5.90 -6.83 9.42
N ASP A 208 -4.99 -6.13 10.10
CA ASP A 208 -3.89 -6.72 10.86
C ASP A 208 -4.06 -6.38 12.36
N PRO A 209 -4.81 -7.19 13.11
CA PRO A 209 -5.05 -6.95 14.53
C PRO A 209 -3.80 -7.20 15.39
N ASP A 210 -2.87 -8.03 14.93
CA ASP A 210 -1.64 -8.36 15.65
C ASP A 210 -0.69 -7.16 15.67
N ALA A 211 -0.65 -6.40 14.57
CA ALA A 211 0.07 -5.13 14.51
C ALA A 211 -0.64 -3.97 15.24
N GLN A 212 -1.94 -4.11 15.57
CA GLN A 212 -2.72 -3.05 16.21
C GLN A 212 -2.46 -2.99 17.73
N PRO A 213 -2.09 -1.81 18.29
CA PRO A 213 -1.91 -1.63 19.72
C PRO A 213 -3.17 -2.04 20.52
N PRO A 214 -3.06 -2.89 21.54
CA PRO A 214 -4.21 -3.46 22.27
C PRO A 214 -5.20 -2.42 22.80
N GLU A 215 -4.70 -1.27 23.28
CA GLU A 215 -5.48 -0.17 23.84
C GLU A 215 -6.34 0.58 22.80
N THR A 216 -6.06 0.37 21.51
CA THR A 216 -6.78 1.01 20.41
C THR A 216 -7.84 0.10 19.77
N ARG A 217 -7.92 -1.17 20.21
CA ARG A 217 -8.89 -2.15 19.70
C ARG A 217 -10.31 -1.85 20.19
N PRO A 218 -11.36 -2.26 19.46
CA PRO A 218 -12.73 -2.13 19.94
C PRO A 218 -12.90 -2.74 21.34
N PRO A 219 -13.64 -2.08 22.25
CA PRO A 219 -13.88 -2.62 23.59
C PRO A 219 -14.54 -3.99 23.54
N VAL A 220 -14.09 -4.92 24.40
CA VAL A 220 -14.64 -6.29 24.48
C VAL A 220 -16.15 -6.29 24.74
N SER A 221 -16.65 -5.28 25.46
CA SER A 221 -18.08 -5.07 25.73
C SER A 221 -18.94 -4.79 24.49
N TRP A 222 -18.35 -4.61 23.31
CA TRP A 222 -19.09 -4.47 22.06
C TRP A 222 -19.60 -5.83 21.57
N GLY A 223 -18.96 -6.94 21.96
CA GLY A 223 -19.41 -8.29 21.62
C GLY A 223 -20.82 -8.58 22.17
N GLY A 224 -21.67 -9.21 21.36
CA GLY A 224 -23.02 -9.65 21.76
C GLY A 224 -24.10 -8.56 21.81
N GLY A 225 -23.80 -7.32 21.40
CA GLY A 225 -24.78 -6.23 21.30
C GLY A 225 -25.64 -6.24 20.02
N VAL A 226 -26.55 -5.28 19.90
CA VAL A 226 -27.41 -5.09 18.70
C VAL A 226 -26.78 -4.07 17.74
N GLY A 227 -26.89 -4.33 16.43
CA GLY A 227 -26.47 -3.40 15.38
C GLY A 227 -24.97 -3.42 15.08
N ARG A 228 -24.51 -2.43 14.29
CA ARG A 228 -23.14 -2.38 13.75
C ARG A 228 -22.05 -2.43 14.82
N LYS A 229 -22.31 -1.85 16.00
CA LYS A 229 -21.36 -1.82 17.12
C LYS A 229 -20.84 -3.22 17.48
N SER A 230 -21.66 -4.26 17.33
CA SER A 230 -21.29 -5.64 17.67
C SER A 230 -20.37 -6.35 16.68
N ILE A 231 -20.31 -5.85 15.44
CA ILE A 231 -19.52 -6.45 14.35
C ILE A 231 -18.34 -5.56 13.93
N GLU A 232 -18.22 -4.38 14.54
CA GLU A 232 -17.25 -3.38 14.15
C GLU A 232 -15.83 -3.78 14.56
N LYS A 233 -14.90 -3.80 13.60
CA LYS A 233 -13.51 -4.22 13.81
C LYS A 233 -12.55 -3.04 14.01
N LEU A 234 -13.05 -1.81 13.91
CA LEU A 234 -12.32 -0.57 14.22
C LEU A 234 -13.02 0.17 15.37
N TRP A 235 -12.30 0.98 16.13
CA TRP A 235 -12.90 1.84 17.16
C TRP A 235 -13.11 3.27 16.63
N PRO A 236 -14.31 3.64 16.13
CA PRO A 236 -14.57 5.00 15.68
C PRO A 236 -14.60 5.96 16.87
N LYS A 237 -13.92 7.10 16.72
CA LYS A 237 -14.02 8.27 17.58
C LYS A 237 -14.36 9.50 16.75
N MET A 238 -14.74 10.58 17.42
CA MET A 238 -15.15 11.82 16.77
C MET A 238 -14.59 13.02 17.54
N HIS A 239 -13.90 13.92 16.83
CA HIS A 239 -13.57 15.25 17.32
C HIS A 239 -14.39 16.28 16.53
N LEU A 240 -14.03 16.49 15.26
CA LEU A 240 -14.82 17.25 14.28
C LEU A 240 -15.40 16.28 13.24
N THR A 241 -14.53 15.45 12.65
CA THR A 241 -14.91 14.31 11.80
C THR A 241 -14.79 12.99 12.57
N MET A 242 -15.42 11.94 12.05
CA MET A 242 -15.22 10.58 12.53
C MET A 242 -13.84 10.07 12.10
N TYR A 243 -13.14 9.33 12.96
CA TYR A 243 -11.83 8.75 12.64
C TYR A 243 -11.63 7.41 13.36
N ALA A 244 -10.69 6.58 12.87
CA ALA A 244 -10.30 5.33 13.52
C ALA A 244 -9.32 5.59 14.68
N TYR A 245 -9.72 5.29 15.91
CA TYR A 245 -8.85 5.42 17.08
C TYR A 245 -7.67 4.44 16.97
N GLY A 246 -6.44 4.94 17.14
CA GLY A 246 -5.22 4.18 16.89
C GLY A 246 -4.85 4.00 15.41
N GLY A 247 -5.68 4.48 14.48
CA GLY A 247 -5.49 4.29 13.04
C GLY A 247 -5.93 2.92 12.55
N LEU A 248 -5.79 2.70 11.24
CA LEU A 248 -6.17 1.47 10.56
C LEU A 248 -4.91 0.64 10.27
N TRP A 249 -4.87 -0.59 10.79
CA TRP A 249 -3.74 -1.51 10.63
C TRP A 249 -4.08 -2.59 9.60
N LEU A 250 -3.24 -2.70 8.59
CA LEU A 250 -3.55 -3.43 7.37
C LEU A 250 -2.37 -4.30 6.94
N GLY A 251 -2.68 -5.56 6.64
CA GLY A 251 -1.87 -6.45 5.82
C GLY A 251 -2.29 -6.30 4.37
N MET A 252 -1.36 -5.92 3.51
CA MET A 252 -1.59 -5.78 2.07
C MET A 252 -0.64 -6.73 1.33
N ALA A 253 -1.17 -7.47 0.35
CA ALA A 253 -0.34 -8.35 -0.46
C ALA A 253 -0.42 -7.94 -1.94
N SER A 254 0.74 -7.67 -2.54
CA SER A 254 0.92 -7.69 -3.98
C SER A 254 1.10 -9.14 -4.45
N LYS A 255 0.59 -9.42 -5.66
CA LYS A 255 0.90 -10.66 -6.39
C LYS A 255 1.56 -10.22 -7.69
N THR A 256 2.88 -10.36 -7.76
CA THR A 256 3.66 -9.86 -8.90
C THR A 256 4.23 -11.04 -9.68
N ARG A 257 3.93 -11.09 -10.97
CA ARG A 257 4.56 -12.06 -11.88
C ARG A 257 6.02 -11.66 -12.08
N VAL A 258 6.92 -12.62 -11.93
CA VAL A 258 8.34 -12.46 -12.27
C VAL A 258 8.54 -12.92 -13.71
N SER A 259 9.19 -12.08 -14.52
CA SER A 259 9.52 -12.38 -15.91
C SER A 259 10.88 -11.77 -16.23
N THR A 260 11.81 -12.58 -16.73
CA THR A 260 13.15 -12.15 -17.13
C THR A 260 13.57 -12.83 -18.43
N PRO A 261 14.19 -12.10 -19.38
CA PRO A 261 14.75 -12.68 -20.59
C PRO A 261 16.04 -13.48 -20.33
N ASN A 262 16.65 -13.32 -19.15
CA ASN A 262 17.90 -14.00 -18.79
C ASN A 262 17.69 -15.42 -18.28
N ALA A 263 16.44 -15.90 -18.18
CA ALA A 263 16.11 -17.24 -17.74
C ALA A 263 15.21 -17.91 -18.79
N ILE A 264 15.15 -19.23 -18.75
CA ILE A 264 14.32 -20.03 -19.66
C ILE A 264 12.88 -19.49 -19.64
N PRO A 265 12.30 -19.16 -20.81
CA PRO A 265 10.95 -18.62 -20.87
C PRO A 265 9.94 -19.62 -20.29
N PRO A 266 8.87 -19.16 -19.63
CA PRO A 266 7.83 -20.06 -19.17
C PRO A 266 6.92 -20.44 -20.33
N LEU A 267 6.32 -21.64 -20.27
CA LEU A 267 5.19 -21.98 -21.13
C LEU A 267 3.96 -21.13 -20.77
N PRO A 268 2.98 -20.95 -21.69
CA PRO A 268 1.79 -20.11 -21.44
C PRO A 268 0.94 -20.51 -20.22
N THR A 269 1.14 -21.70 -19.68
CA THR A 269 0.38 -22.27 -18.55
C THR A 269 0.90 -21.84 -17.17
N PHE A 270 2.11 -21.29 -17.07
CA PHE A 270 2.69 -20.87 -15.79
C PHE A 270 3.61 -19.64 -15.91
N SER A 271 4.09 -19.13 -14.78
CA SER A 271 5.07 -18.03 -14.72
C SER A 271 6.41 -18.54 -14.21
N GLN A 272 7.53 -17.89 -14.54
CA GLN A 272 8.84 -18.28 -14.01
C GLN A 272 8.84 -18.27 -12.48
N ALA A 273 8.29 -17.20 -11.88
CA ALA A 273 7.96 -17.14 -10.47
C ALA A 273 6.80 -16.17 -10.22
N VAL A 274 6.27 -16.22 -9.00
CA VAL A 274 5.31 -15.25 -8.47
C VAL A 274 5.78 -14.76 -7.11
N ILE A 275 5.78 -13.46 -6.91
CA ILE A 275 5.99 -12.83 -5.61
C ILE A 275 4.63 -12.70 -4.92
N SER A 276 4.52 -13.19 -3.68
CA SER A 276 3.36 -12.94 -2.84
C SER A 276 3.75 -12.90 -1.37
N ARG A 277 3.29 -11.87 -0.66
CA ARG A 277 3.49 -11.71 0.80
C ARG A 277 4.96 -11.84 1.23
N GLY A 278 5.86 -11.15 0.54
CA GLY A 278 7.30 -11.18 0.85
C GLY A 278 8.02 -12.46 0.42
N HIS A 279 7.33 -13.44 -0.15
CA HIS A 279 7.92 -14.68 -0.62
C HIS A 279 7.91 -14.75 -2.15
N VAL A 280 8.94 -15.35 -2.72
CA VAL A 280 9.07 -15.72 -4.12
C VAL A 280 8.75 -17.21 -4.24
N TYR A 281 7.75 -17.53 -5.05
CA TYR A 281 7.38 -18.89 -5.41
C TYR A 281 7.90 -19.15 -6.83
N ALA A 282 9.03 -19.83 -6.93
CA ALA A 282 9.63 -20.17 -8.23
C ALA A 282 9.04 -21.49 -8.73
N SER A 283 8.65 -21.51 -10.01
CA SER A 283 8.13 -22.72 -10.66
C SER A 283 9.22 -23.80 -10.78
N GLY A 284 8.80 -25.03 -11.09
CA GLY A 284 9.72 -26.13 -11.37
C GLY A 284 10.67 -25.83 -12.52
N ASN A 285 11.95 -26.09 -12.28
CA ASN A 285 13.03 -25.89 -13.22
C ASN A 285 13.66 -27.25 -13.56
N ILE A 286 13.63 -27.58 -14.85
CA ILE A 286 14.36 -28.70 -15.43
C ILE A 286 15.66 -28.17 -16.07
N GLY A 287 16.66 -29.05 -16.23
CA GLY A 287 17.89 -28.70 -16.93
C GLY A 287 17.70 -28.73 -18.45
N CYS A 288 17.23 -27.63 -19.04
CA CYS A 288 17.06 -27.51 -20.49
C CYS A 288 17.65 -26.20 -21.05
N THR A 289 17.78 -26.14 -22.37
CA THR A 289 18.10 -24.92 -23.11
C THR A 289 16.84 -24.05 -23.32
N GLU A 290 17.01 -22.84 -23.85
CA GLU A 290 15.89 -21.93 -24.19
C GLU A 290 14.89 -22.56 -25.17
N ASP A 291 15.36 -23.48 -26.03
CA ASP A 291 14.53 -24.26 -26.96
C ASP A 291 13.88 -25.50 -26.31
N TYR A 292 13.88 -25.59 -24.98
CA TYR A 292 13.34 -26.71 -24.20
C TYR A 292 13.98 -28.08 -24.46
N LYS A 293 15.21 -28.12 -24.98
CA LYS A 293 15.98 -29.37 -25.13
C LYS A 293 16.74 -29.67 -23.84
N ILE A 294 16.60 -30.90 -23.33
CA ILE A 294 17.33 -31.34 -22.12
C ILE A 294 18.83 -31.26 -22.36
N VAL A 295 19.57 -30.70 -21.39
CA VAL A 295 21.03 -30.63 -21.48
C VAL A 295 21.66 -32.02 -21.34
N GLU A 296 22.62 -32.32 -22.21
CA GLU A 296 23.34 -33.59 -22.17
C GLU A 296 24.31 -33.67 -20.98
N GLY A 297 24.57 -34.90 -20.50
CA GLY A 297 25.46 -35.15 -19.35
C GLY A 297 24.75 -35.62 -18.08
N GLY A 298 23.45 -35.97 -18.19
CA GLY A 298 22.66 -36.62 -17.15
C GLY A 298 22.36 -35.73 -15.94
N VAL A 299 21.95 -36.35 -14.84
CA VAL A 299 21.39 -35.64 -13.68
C VAL A 299 22.31 -34.55 -13.11
N LYS A 300 23.64 -34.72 -13.15
CA LYS A 300 24.57 -33.72 -12.60
C LYS A 300 24.53 -32.41 -13.38
N VAL A 301 24.52 -32.50 -14.71
CA VAL A 301 24.50 -31.32 -15.59
C VAL A 301 23.12 -30.68 -15.55
N GLN A 302 22.06 -31.50 -15.58
CA GLN A 302 20.69 -31.01 -15.48
C GLN A 302 20.40 -30.32 -14.14
N THR A 303 20.86 -30.89 -13.01
CA THR A 303 20.74 -30.27 -11.67
C THR A 303 21.40 -28.90 -11.64
N ARG A 304 22.59 -28.77 -12.25
CA ARG A 304 23.30 -27.49 -12.33
C ARG A 304 22.51 -26.48 -13.14
N ALA A 305 22.06 -26.85 -14.34
CA ALA A 305 21.29 -25.98 -15.22
C ALA A 305 19.97 -25.51 -14.55
N ALA A 306 19.25 -26.42 -13.88
CA ALA A 306 18.04 -26.08 -13.14
C ALA A 306 18.29 -25.07 -12.01
N LEU A 307 19.34 -25.28 -11.19
CA LEU A 307 19.71 -24.35 -10.11
C LEU A 307 20.21 -22.99 -10.63
N ASP A 308 20.88 -22.98 -11.78
CA ASP A 308 21.36 -21.76 -12.41
C ASP A 308 20.18 -20.94 -12.96
N ASN A 309 19.22 -21.59 -13.61
CA ASN A 309 18.01 -20.93 -14.07
C ASN A 309 17.17 -20.39 -12.89
N LEU A 310 17.00 -21.18 -11.82
CA LEU A 310 16.36 -20.72 -10.57
C LEU A 310 17.06 -19.47 -10.01
N SER A 311 18.39 -19.43 -10.02
CA SER A 311 19.15 -18.28 -9.52
C SER A 311 18.87 -17.01 -10.34
N LEU A 312 18.70 -17.14 -11.66
CA LEU A 312 18.38 -16.02 -12.56
C LEU A 312 16.95 -15.52 -12.33
N VAL A 313 16.00 -16.44 -12.09
CA VAL A 313 14.61 -16.10 -11.74
C VAL A 313 14.53 -15.41 -10.38
N LEU A 314 15.21 -15.95 -9.36
CA LEU A 314 15.25 -15.34 -8.02
C LEU A 314 15.89 -13.94 -8.05
N LYS A 315 16.97 -13.77 -8.81
CA LYS A 315 17.61 -12.45 -9.00
C LYS A 315 16.65 -11.45 -9.64
N ALA A 316 15.90 -11.86 -10.66
CA ALA A 316 14.89 -11.01 -11.30
C ALA A 316 13.72 -10.66 -10.36
N ALA A 317 13.43 -11.53 -9.39
CA ALA A 317 12.45 -11.27 -8.35
C ALA A 317 12.94 -10.29 -7.26
N GLY A 318 14.22 -9.90 -7.27
CA GLY A 318 14.84 -9.13 -6.20
C GLY A 318 15.24 -9.97 -4.98
N SER A 319 15.32 -11.30 -5.13
CA SER A 319 15.80 -12.26 -4.13
C SER A 319 17.14 -12.88 -4.58
N GLY A 320 17.57 -13.95 -3.91
CA GLY A 320 18.79 -14.69 -4.23
C GLY A 320 18.77 -16.10 -3.63
N PRO A 321 19.68 -16.99 -4.09
CA PRO A 321 19.80 -18.34 -3.54
C PRO A 321 19.99 -18.41 -2.02
N GLU A 322 20.62 -17.40 -1.43
CA GLU A 322 20.82 -17.21 0.01
C GLU A 322 19.52 -17.00 0.80
N HIS A 323 18.42 -16.64 0.13
CA HIS A 323 17.12 -16.40 0.74
C HIS A 323 16.14 -17.58 0.51
N ILE A 324 16.60 -18.69 -0.06
CA ILE A 324 15.76 -19.88 -0.23
C ILE A 324 15.43 -20.48 1.15
N VAL A 325 14.14 -20.69 1.41
CA VAL A 325 13.64 -21.28 2.67
C VAL A 325 13.16 -22.72 2.50
N LYS A 326 12.65 -23.08 1.31
CA LYS A 326 12.18 -24.43 0.99
C LYS A 326 12.57 -24.81 -0.44
N VAL A 327 12.99 -26.06 -0.62
CA VAL A 327 13.20 -26.69 -1.93
C VAL A 327 12.40 -27.98 -2.03
N ASN A 328 11.75 -28.22 -3.17
CA ASN A 328 11.28 -29.54 -3.56
C ASN A 328 12.11 -30.03 -4.75
N VAL A 329 12.55 -31.28 -4.68
CA VAL A 329 13.31 -31.94 -5.75
C VAL A 329 12.55 -33.17 -6.19
N TYR A 330 12.38 -33.31 -7.49
CA TYR A 330 11.73 -34.44 -8.13
C TYR A 330 12.75 -35.16 -9.01
N LEU A 331 12.88 -36.47 -8.88
CA LEU A 331 13.80 -37.30 -9.66
C LEU A 331 13.01 -38.38 -10.43
N SER A 332 13.32 -38.59 -11.70
CA SER A 332 12.73 -39.69 -12.47
C SER A 332 13.30 -41.05 -12.05
N HIS A 333 14.56 -41.10 -11.60
CA HIS A 333 15.23 -42.32 -11.14
C HIS A 333 15.95 -42.12 -9.79
N MET A 334 15.20 -42.30 -8.69
CA MET A 334 15.69 -42.05 -7.32
C MET A 334 16.99 -42.81 -6.99
N GLU A 335 17.03 -44.13 -7.19
CA GLU A 335 18.18 -44.96 -6.78
C GLU A 335 19.48 -44.60 -7.53
N ARG A 336 19.35 -44.31 -8.82
CA ARG A 336 20.48 -43.97 -9.70
C ARG A 336 21.03 -42.58 -9.40
N ASP A 337 20.13 -41.61 -9.21
CA ASP A 337 20.47 -40.19 -9.37
C ASP A 337 20.56 -39.41 -8.06
N PHE A 338 19.96 -39.91 -6.97
CA PHE A 338 19.87 -39.18 -5.69
C PHE A 338 21.23 -38.74 -5.17
N LYS A 339 22.23 -39.63 -5.16
CA LYS A 339 23.59 -39.30 -4.71
C LYS A 339 24.22 -38.18 -5.55
N PHE A 340 24.13 -38.31 -6.87
CA PHE A 340 24.78 -37.39 -7.81
C PHE A 340 24.12 -36.02 -7.86
N MET A 341 22.78 -35.95 -7.77
CA MET A 341 22.04 -34.71 -7.61
C MET A 341 22.45 -34.01 -6.31
N ASN A 342 22.52 -34.74 -5.18
CA ASN A 342 22.93 -34.18 -3.89
C ASN A 342 24.35 -33.59 -3.90
N GLU A 343 25.29 -34.22 -4.60
CA GLU A 343 26.65 -33.69 -4.77
C GLU A 343 26.64 -32.30 -5.42
N VAL A 344 25.83 -32.10 -6.47
CA VAL A 344 25.74 -30.82 -7.19
C VAL A 344 24.96 -29.80 -6.38
N TYR A 345 23.81 -30.20 -5.83
CA TYR A 345 22.96 -29.37 -4.98
C TYR A 345 23.74 -28.76 -3.81
N THR A 346 24.44 -29.60 -3.04
CA THR A 346 25.24 -29.14 -1.90
C THR A 346 26.36 -28.21 -2.37
N LYS A 347 27.12 -28.56 -3.42
CA LYS A 347 28.17 -27.68 -3.93
C LYS A 347 27.66 -26.31 -4.38
N ARG A 348 26.45 -26.25 -4.96
CA ARG A 348 25.89 -25.00 -5.50
C ARG A 348 25.31 -24.10 -4.41
N LEU A 349 24.63 -24.68 -3.42
CA LEU A 349 23.93 -23.92 -2.38
C LEU A 349 24.75 -23.68 -1.11
N LEU A 350 25.64 -24.59 -0.71
CA LEU A 350 26.36 -24.48 0.58
C LEU A 350 27.13 -23.16 0.73
N LYS A 351 27.59 -22.56 -0.38
CA LYS A 351 28.29 -21.26 -0.36
C LYS A 351 27.42 -20.06 0.07
N PHE A 352 26.10 -20.21 0.06
CA PHE A 352 25.15 -19.17 0.43
C PHE A 352 24.61 -19.31 1.85
N PHE A 353 24.79 -20.47 2.48
CA PHE A 353 24.22 -20.78 3.79
C PHE A 353 25.31 -21.00 4.84
N LYS A 354 25.03 -20.58 6.07
CA LYS A 354 25.89 -20.91 7.21
C LYS A 354 25.88 -22.42 7.43
N PRO A 355 26.97 -23.02 7.96
CA PRO A 355 26.97 -24.43 8.34
C PRO A 355 25.78 -24.76 9.25
N GLY A 356 25.00 -25.78 8.88
CA GLY A 356 23.81 -26.20 9.62
C GLY A 356 22.50 -25.45 9.30
N MET A 357 22.54 -24.39 8.47
CA MET A 357 21.37 -23.56 8.12
C MET A 357 20.95 -23.74 6.65
N MET A 358 20.85 -24.98 6.17
CA MET A 358 20.37 -25.27 4.81
C MET A 358 18.84 -25.11 4.72
N PRO A 359 18.28 -24.81 3.53
CA PRO A 359 16.84 -24.74 3.35
C PRO A 359 16.13 -26.03 3.73
N ALA A 360 14.89 -25.93 4.17
CA ALA A 360 14.02 -27.10 4.29
C ALA A 360 13.93 -27.79 2.92
N ARG A 361 13.88 -29.12 2.89
CA ARG A 361 13.93 -29.87 1.63
C ARG A 361 13.07 -31.12 1.64
N THR A 362 12.42 -31.38 0.52
CA THR A 362 11.77 -32.66 0.20
C THR A 362 12.35 -33.16 -1.11
N CYS A 363 12.63 -34.46 -1.20
CA CYS A 363 13.07 -35.11 -2.43
C CYS A 363 12.21 -36.35 -2.64
N VAL A 364 11.59 -36.49 -3.81
CA VAL A 364 10.73 -37.63 -4.14
C VAL A 364 11.08 -38.19 -5.52
N GLY A 365 10.92 -39.51 -5.66
CA GLY A 365 10.98 -40.20 -6.95
C GLY A 365 9.62 -40.11 -7.63
N VAL A 366 9.59 -39.74 -8.91
CA VAL A 366 8.37 -39.60 -9.71
C VAL A 366 8.43 -40.50 -10.93
N ALA A 367 7.27 -40.84 -11.50
CA ALA A 367 7.20 -41.74 -12.65
C ALA A 367 7.81 -41.13 -13.93
N ALA A 368 7.64 -39.83 -14.12
CA ALA A 368 8.19 -39.09 -15.25
C ALA A 368 8.24 -37.59 -14.94
N LEU A 369 9.11 -36.88 -15.65
CA LEU A 369 9.24 -35.43 -15.62
C LEU A 369 9.03 -34.85 -17.04
N PRO A 370 8.70 -33.55 -17.17
CA PRO A 370 8.54 -32.90 -18.45
C PRO A 370 9.77 -33.08 -19.35
N MET A 371 9.52 -33.29 -20.65
CA MET A 371 10.56 -33.47 -21.67
C MET A 371 11.55 -34.63 -21.40
N GLY A 372 11.21 -35.56 -20.50
CA GLY A 372 12.10 -36.67 -20.14
C GLY A 372 13.28 -36.27 -19.27
N ALA A 373 13.17 -35.15 -18.53
CA ALA A 373 14.21 -34.73 -17.60
C ALA A 373 14.50 -35.78 -16.52
N ASP A 374 15.75 -35.81 -16.02
CA ASP A 374 16.14 -36.63 -14.87
C ASP A 374 15.80 -35.96 -13.54
N VAL A 375 15.75 -34.62 -13.53
CA VAL A 375 15.52 -33.82 -12.32
C VAL A 375 14.71 -32.56 -12.61
N GLU A 376 13.80 -32.23 -11.69
CA GLU A 376 13.09 -30.96 -11.63
C GLU A 376 13.20 -30.39 -10.21
N ILE A 377 13.47 -29.08 -10.10
CA ILE A 377 13.66 -28.39 -8.83
C ILE A 377 12.77 -27.16 -8.77
N GLU A 378 11.98 -27.03 -7.72
CA GLU A 378 11.28 -25.78 -7.39
C GLU A 378 11.73 -25.27 -6.02
N CYS A 379 11.53 -23.97 -5.78
CA CYS A 379 11.84 -23.40 -4.50
C CYS A 379 10.92 -22.26 -4.09
N MET A 380 10.87 -22.04 -2.78
CA MET A 380 10.35 -20.85 -2.15
C MET A 380 11.52 -20.07 -1.53
N ALA A 381 11.57 -18.77 -1.78
CA ALA A 381 12.56 -17.87 -1.21
C ALA A 381 11.89 -16.65 -0.58
N GLU A 382 12.59 -15.97 0.33
CA GLU A 382 12.17 -14.69 0.90
C GLU A 382 12.71 -13.53 0.06
N LEU A 383 12.01 -12.40 0.07
CA LEU A 383 12.58 -11.14 -0.41
C LEU A 383 13.48 -10.52 0.67
N PRO A 384 14.65 -9.96 0.34
CA PRO A 384 15.46 -9.21 1.29
C PRO A 384 14.62 -8.08 1.93
N GLY A 385 14.62 -8.01 3.26
CA GLY A 385 13.80 -7.03 4.00
C GLY A 385 12.33 -7.41 4.20
N SER A 386 11.89 -8.60 3.76
CA SER A 386 10.57 -9.17 4.10
C SER A 386 10.52 -9.82 5.49
N ALA A 387 11.68 -10.05 6.10
CA ALA A 387 11.79 -10.50 7.48
C ALA A 387 11.31 -9.40 8.45
N ILE A 388 10.02 -9.43 8.78
CA ILE A 388 9.50 -8.79 9.97
C ILE A 388 9.72 -9.77 11.13
N VAL A 389 10.94 -9.83 11.67
CA VAL A 389 11.17 -10.38 13.02
C VAL A 389 12.27 -9.59 13.71
N ALA A 390 11.85 -8.85 14.73
CA ALA A 390 12.68 -8.07 15.64
C ALA A 390 13.62 -8.94 16.48
N LYS A 391 14.69 -8.34 17.02
CA LYS A 391 15.32 -8.85 18.24
C LYS A 391 15.79 -7.76 19.20
N LEU A 392 15.12 -7.80 20.35
CA LEU A 392 15.36 -7.23 21.69
C LEU A 392 15.30 -5.71 21.84
#